data_AF-A0A371JBT5-F1
#
_entry.id   AF-A0A371JBT5-F1
#
_cell.length_a   1.000
_cell.length_b   1.000
_cell.length_c   1.000
_cell.angle_alpha   90.00
_cell.angle_beta   90.00
_cell.angle_gamma   90.00
#
_symmetry.space_group_name_H-M   'P 1'
#
loop_
_entity.id
_entity.type
_entity.pdbx_description
1 polymer ?
#
loop_
_entity_poly.entity_id
_entity_poly.type
_entity_poly.pdbx_seq_one_letter_code
_entity_poly.pdbx_strand_id
1 'polypeptide(L)'
;MEAVDKSILLKNEMIMGLLELLKQNNMPQEVNHTFELCTYIDSLEKKLDSMTEELTYVKQQLKDMQEDTVLNNLKAQVQAAAERLQERCNMMIEQLFIVKDNIKSKASDIVMEANKKGKVALNKISELLDVKGKLMDIRTHVKESQKDVSTTIAKIDAFGTGIREANQKIANTFRTFADKEVVDYSQSEKKLSKTELVKKPWIAKQKILEAMELRIDAAIDKVENLARDVDIDRMMKKFDSMMEKSHNEQVGAMVAETEYQYGADAFEACAQGMIVSETNTEIENYELKKEGKSR
;
A
#
# COMPACT_ATOMS: atom_id res chain seq x y z
N MET A 1 5.16 25.35 20.38
CA MET A 1 5.16 24.45 19.21
C MET A 1 6.43 24.75 18.45
N GLU A 2 7.44 23.91 18.64
CA GLU A 2 8.69 23.98 17.91
C GLU A 2 8.39 23.91 16.40
N ALA A 3 9.14 24.69 15.62
CA ALA A 3 9.10 24.61 14.18
C ALA A 3 9.54 23.19 13.79
N VAL A 4 8.55 22.33 13.52
CA VAL A 4 8.75 20.99 12.97
C VAL A 4 9.54 21.17 11.69
N ASP A 5 10.78 20.70 11.70
CA ASP A 5 11.71 20.84 10.58
C ASP A 5 11.10 20.18 9.34
N LYS A 6 10.54 21.01 8.43
CA LYS A 6 9.99 20.63 7.12
C LYS A 6 11.12 20.22 6.15
N SER A 7 11.98 19.34 6.63
CA SER A 7 13.09 18.81 5.86
C SER A 7 12.58 17.70 4.94
N ILE A 8 12.93 17.84 3.65
CA ILE A 8 12.68 16.86 2.60
C ILE A 8 13.47 15.59 2.97
N LEU A 9 12.81 14.43 3.03
CA LEU A 9 13.46 13.16 3.41
C LEU A 9 14.71 12.89 2.56
N LEU A 10 14.64 13.16 1.26
CA LEU A 10 15.75 12.94 0.34
C LEU A 10 16.99 13.82 0.60
N LYS A 11 16.85 14.92 1.35
CA LYS A 11 17.98 15.78 1.74
C LYS A 11 18.60 15.37 3.08
N ASN A 12 18.01 14.40 3.76
CA ASN A 12 18.55 13.90 5.02
C ASN A 12 19.84 13.12 4.77
N GLU A 13 20.89 13.45 5.53
CA GLU A 13 22.22 12.85 5.39
C GLU A 13 22.21 11.32 5.52
N MET A 14 21.40 10.77 6.42
CA MET A 14 21.34 9.32 6.65
C MET A 14 20.63 8.60 5.49
N ILE A 15 19.60 9.21 4.91
CA ILE A 15 18.92 8.67 3.73
C ILE A 15 19.82 8.74 2.50
N MET A 16 20.55 9.85 2.31
CA MET A 16 21.53 9.96 1.23
C MET A 16 22.65 8.92 1.38
N GLY A 17 23.18 8.77 2.60
CA GLY A 17 24.19 7.76 2.91
C GLY A 17 23.70 6.33 2.66
N LEU A 18 22.44 6.03 2.99
CA LEU A 18 21.83 4.73 2.69
C LEU A 18 21.76 4.48 1.18
N LEU A 19 21.25 5.45 0.41
CA LEU A 19 21.13 5.34 -1.04
C LEU A 19 22.50 5.15 -1.71
N GLU A 20 23.53 5.84 -1.21
CA GLU A 20 24.90 5.69 -1.71
C GLU A 20 25.48 4.30 -1.41
N LEU A 21 25.31 3.80 -0.18
CA LEU A 21 25.76 2.46 0.19
C LEU A 21 25.08 1.36 -0.64
N LEU A 22 23.78 1.46 -0.87
CA LEU A 22 23.05 0.51 -1.73
C LEU A 22 23.57 0.55 -3.17
N LYS A 23 23.84 1.75 -3.70
CA LYS A 23 24.41 1.91 -5.04
C LYS A 23 25.80 1.29 -5.17
N GLN A 24 26.67 1.51 -4.17
CA GLN A 24 28.03 0.94 -4.14
C GLN A 24 28.01 -0.59 -4.05
N ASN A 25 26.94 -1.19 -3.51
CA ASN A 25 26.81 -2.64 -3.34
C ASN A 25 26.04 -3.35 -4.46
N ASN A 26 25.77 -2.65 -5.58
CA ASN A 26 25.01 -3.13 -6.74
C ASN A 26 23.59 -3.60 -6.38
N MET A 27 22.87 -2.80 -5.59
CA MET A 27 21.47 -3.05 -5.17
C MET A 27 20.50 -2.05 -5.83
N PRO A 28 20.31 -2.08 -7.16
CA PRO A 28 19.59 -1.04 -7.89
C PRO A 28 18.08 -0.99 -7.60
N GLN A 29 17.45 -2.12 -7.27
CA GLN A 29 16.02 -2.16 -6.94
C GLN A 29 15.77 -1.48 -5.59
N GLU A 30 16.61 -1.79 -4.60
CA GLU A 30 16.53 -1.24 -3.27
C GLU A 30 16.81 0.26 -3.25
N VAL A 31 17.75 0.75 -4.08
CA VAL A 31 17.94 2.19 -4.33
C VAL A 31 16.65 2.81 -4.85
N ASN A 32 16.07 2.24 -5.92
CA ASN A 32 14.89 2.80 -6.55
C ASN A 32 13.68 2.81 -5.61
N HIS A 33 13.42 1.70 -4.92
CA HIS A 33 12.32 1.59 -3.98
C HIS A 33 12.47 2.53 -2.77
N THR A 34 13.68 2.67 -2.23
CA THR A 34 13.96 3.60 -1.12
C THR A 34 13.79 5.05 -1.57
N PHE A 35 14.28 5.40 -2.76
CA PHE A 35 14.11 6.72 -3.33
C PHE A 35 12.63 7.04 -3.57
N GLU A 36 11.90 6.17 -4.27
CA GLU A 36 10.48 6.33 -4.55
C GLU A 36 9.65 6.45 -3.27
N LEU A 37 9.92 5.61 -2.27
CA LEU A 37 9.28 5.69 -0.95
C LEU A 37 9.44 7.10 -0.34
N CYS A 38 10.66 7.61 -0.29
CA CYS A 38 10.93 8.95 0.24
C CYS A 38 10.21 10.04 -0.57
N THR A 39 10.23 9.95 -1.91
CA THR A 39 9.51 10.90 -2.77
C THR A 39 8.01 10.89 -2.53
N TYR A 40 7.42 9.71 -2.31
CA TYR A 40 5.99 9.58 -2.09
C TYR A 40 5.59 10.17 -0.74
N ILE A 41 6.36 9.92 0.31
CA ILE A 41 6.12 10.49 1.64
C ILE A 41 6.26 12.02 1.63
N ASP A 42 7.31 12.55 0.99
CA ASP A 42 7.46 14.01 0.84
C ASP A 42 6.31 14.61 -0.01
N SER A 43 5.79 13.87 -0.98
CA SER A 43 4.63 14.32 -1.77
C SER A 43 3.32 14.30 -0.98
N LEU A 44 3.18 13.40 0.00
CA LEU A 44 2.02 13.34 0.89
C LEU A 44 1.98 14.55 1.82
N GLU A 45 3.13 14.95 2.37
CA GLU A 45 3.25 16.15 3.19
C GLU A 45 2.79 17.39 2.42
N LYS A 46 3.28 17.58 1.19
CA LYS A 46 2.86 18.69 0.32
C LYS A 46 1.36 18.72 0.04
N LYS A 47 0.74 17.54 -0.09
CA LYS A 47 -0.72 17.43 -0.29
C LYS A 47 -1.48 17.77 0.98
N LEU A 48 -0.97 17.40 2.17
CA LEU A 48 -1.57 17.73 3.45
C LEU A 48 -1.46 19.23 3.75
N ASP A 49 -0.33 19.84 3.38
CA ASP A 49 -0.15 21.29 3.41
C ASP A 49 -1.17 21.99 2.50
N SER A 50 -1.28 21.56 1.24
CA SER A 50 -2.25 22.10 0.28
C SER A 50 -3.70 21.93 0.78
N MET A 51 -4.03 20.78 1.39
CA MET A 51 -5.34 20.56 2.00
C MET A 51 -5.61 21.54 3.15
N THR A 52 -4.62 21.82 3.98
CA THR A 52 -4.73 22.75 5.12
C THR A 52 -4.91 24.20 4.67
N GLU A 53 -4.17 24.62 3.63
CA GLU A 53 -4.34 25.93 2.99
C GLU A 53 -5.75 26.07 2.39
N GLU A 54 -6.19 25.05 1.65
CA GLU A 54 -7.51 24.96 1.06
C GLU A 54 -8.64 24.99 2.11
N LEU A 55 -8.44 24.38 3.28
CA LEU A 55 -9.39 24.44 4.40
C LEU A 55 -9.44 25.82 5.04
N THR A 56 -8.29 26.46 5.19
CA THR A 56 -8.19 27.83 5.69
C THR A 56 -8.91 28.81 4.76
N TYR A 57 -8.72 28.64 3.45
CA TYR A 57 -9.43 29.43 2.43
C TYR A 57 -10.94 29.24 2.50
N VAL A 58 -11.44 28.01 2.67
CA VAL A 58 -12.88 27.75 2.85
C VAL A 58 -13.42 28.43 4.10
N LYS A 59 -12.72 28.32 5.24
CA LYS A 59 -13.13 28.97 6.50
C LYS A 59 -13.19 30.49 6.34
N GLN A 60 -12.25 31.09 5.60
CA GLN A 60 -12.25 32.53 5.32
C GLN A 60 -13.42 32.92 4.40
N GLN A 61 -13.63 32.20 3.30
CA GLN A 61 -14.78 32.44 2.42
C GLN A 61 -16.12 32.32 3.15
N LEU A 62 -16.27 31.33 4.02
CA LEU A 62 -17.48 31.18 4.82
C LEU A 62 -17.69 32.37 5.75
N LYS A 63 -16.64 32.92 6.36
CA LYS A 63 -16.73 34.14 7.18
C LYS A 63 -17.19 35.34 6.36
N ASP A 64 -16.63 35.52 5.17
CA ASP A 64 -16.89 36.66 4.28
C ASP A 64 -18.24 36.57 3.55
N MET A 65 -18.89 35.40 3.54
CA MET A 65 -20.27 35.26 3.05
C MET A 65 -21.22 36.10 3.90
N GLN A 66 -21.97 37.01 3.23
CA GLN A 66 -23.03 37.81 3.85
C GLN A 66 -24.00 36.95 4.65
N GLU A 67 -24.42 37.45 5.81
CA GLU A 67 -25.45 36.81 6.63
C GLU A 67 -26.78 36.83 5.86
N ASP A 68 -27.20 35.63 5.49
CA ASP A 68 -28.49 35.37 4.86
C ASP A 68 -29.18 34.33 5.74
N THR A 69 -30.35 34.66 6.27
CA THR A 69 -31.13 33.80 7.18
C THR A 69 -31.29 32.38 6.66
N VAL A 70 -31.37 32.20 5.34
CA VAL A 70 -31.51 30.88 4.71
C VAL A 70 -30.17 30.15 4.63
N LEU A 71 -29.07 30.85 4.36
CA LEU A 71 -27.74 30.26 4.18
C LEU A 71 -26.97 30.04 5.47
N ASN A 72 -27.37 30.67 6.58
CA ASN A 72 -26.67 30.57 7.86
C ASN A 72 -26.57 29.12 8.37
N ASN A 73 -27.61 28.30 8.19
CA ASN A 73 -27.56 26.88 8.56
C ASN A 73 -26.57 26.09 7.68
N LEU A 74 -26.58 26.32 6.36
CA LEU A 74 -25.59 25.71 5.45
C LEU A 74 -24.17 26.11 5.86
N LYS A 75 -23.94 27.41 6.09
CA LYS A 75 -22.65 27.95 6.52
C LYS A 75 -22.16 27.26 7.79
N ALA A 76 -23.02 27.11 8.81
CA ALA A 76 -22.68 26.40 10.05
C ALA A 76 -22.33 24.93 9.81
N GLN A 77 -23.10 24.22 8.99
CA GLN A 77 -22.84 22.80 8.69
C GLN A 77 -21.54 22.60 7.90
N VAL A 78 -21.27 23.47 6.92
CA VAL A 78 -20.04 23.41 6.11
C VAL A 78 -18.83 23.82 6.96
N GLN A 79 -18.98 24.80 7.85
CA GLN A 79 -17.93 25.18 8.81
C GLN A 79 -17.58 24.01 9.73
N ALA A 80 -18.59 23.36 10.32
CA ALA A 80 -18.38 22.19 11.17
C ALA A 80 -17.73 21.02 10.39
N ALA A 81 -18.11 20.81 9.13
CA ALA A 81 -17.45 19.83 8.28
C ALA A 81 -15.98 20.19 8.02
N ALA A 82 -15.68 21.46 7.77
CA ALA A 82 -14.31 21.93 7.54
C ALA A 82 -13.43 21.81 8.80
N GLU A 83 -14.01 22.01 9.99
CA GLU A 83 -13.33 21.78 11.26
C GLU A 83 -13.00 20.30 11.48
N ARG A 84 -13.97 19.39 11.27
CA ARG A 84 -13.72 17.95 11.34
C ARG A 84 -12.65 17.50 10.36
N LEU A 85 -12.68 18.00 9.12
CA LEU A 85 -11.66 17.65 8.12
C LEU A 85 -10.28 18.21 8.50
N GLN A 86 -10.22 19.40 9.09
CA GLN A 86 -8.97 19.98 9.59
C GLN A 86 -8.35 19.12 10.70
N GLU A 87 -9.16 18.66 11.66
CA GLU A 87 -8.68 17.81 12.75
C GLU A 87 -8.08 16.51 12.20
N ARG A 88 -8.76 15.86 11.24
CA ARG A 88 -8.20 14.69 10.54
C ARG A 88 -6.93 15.00 9.76
N CYS A 89 -6.83 16.16 9.11
CA CYS A 89 -5.61 16.57 8.42
C CYS A 89 -4.44 16.70 9.39
N ASN A 90 -4.66 17.30 10.56
CA ASN A 90 -3.64 17.43 11.60
C ASN A 90 -3.20 16.05 12.11
N MET A 91 -4.13 15.14 12.38
CA MET A 91 -3.80 13.75 12.75
C MET A 91 -2.96 13.06 11.68
N MET A 92 -3.30 13.22 10.39
CA MET A 92 -2.53 12.64 9.29
C MET A 92 -1.12 13.26 9.19
N ILE A 93 -0.96 14.57 9.44
CA ILE A 93 0.34 15.24 9.48
C ILE A 93 1.21 14.67 10.59
N GLU A 94 0.66 14.49 11.79
CA GLU A 94 1.38 13.90 12.93
C GLU A 94 1.82 12.46 12.64
N GLN A 95 0.93 11.63 12.11
CA GLN A 95 1.27 10.26 11.72
C GLN A 95 2.33 10.22 10.62
N LEU A 96 2.26 11.14 9.64
CA LEU A 96 3.25 11.22 8.58
C LEU A 96 4.63 11.63 9.13
N PHE A 97 4.68 12.54 10.11
CA PHE A 97 5.92 12.92 10.77
C PHE A 97 6.55 11.73 11.50
N ILE A 98 5.74 10.94 12.21
CA ILE A 98 6.19 9.70 12.85
C ILE A 98 6.74 8.71 11.81
N VAL A 99 6.10 8.58 10.64
CA VAL A 99 6.62 7.75 9.54
C VAL A 99 7.98 8.25 9.05
N LYS A 100 8.12 9.57 8.86
CA LYS A 100 9.40 10.19 8.43
C LYS A 100 10.52 9.87 9.42
N ASP A 101 10.28 10.07 10.70
CA ASP A 101 11.30 9.85 11.74
C ASP A 101 11.66 8.38 11.88
N ASN A 102 10.69 7.47 11.77
CA ASN A 102 10.96 6.04 11.69
C ASN A 102 11.90 5.71 10.52
N ILE A 103 11.65 6.26 9.32
CA ILE A 103 12.50 6.01 8.14
C ILE A 103 13.91 6.54 8.38
N LYS A 104 14.04 7.77 8.91
CA LYS A 104 15.36 8.36 9.21
C LYS A 104 16.13 7.53 10.23
N SER A 105 15.47 7.11 11.32
CA SER A 105 16.09 6.29 12.37
C SER A 105 16.56 4.95 11.81
N LYS A 106 15.70 4.25 11.07
CA LYS A 106 16.05 2.96 10.45
C LYS A 106 17.16 3.11 9.42
N ALA A 107 17.12 4.15 8.58
CA ALA A 107 18.20 4.44 7.64
C ALA A 107 19.53 4.69 8.37
N SER A 108 19.50 5.44 9.48
CA SER A 108 20.67 5.67 10.32
C SER A 108 21.26 4.35 10.85
N ASP A 109 20.42 3.49 11.42
CA ASP A 109 20.84 2.20 11.96
C ASP A 109 21.45 1.30 10.88
N ILE A 110 20.83 1.25 9.69
CA ILE A 110 21.33 0.48 8.55
C ILE A 110 22.69 1.01 8.08
N VAL A 111 22.85 2.33 7.93
CA VAL A 111 24.13 2.95 7.53
C VAL A 111 25.23 2.64 8.54
N MET A 112 24.94 2.79 9.84
CA MET A 112 25.89 2.47 10.91
C MET A 112 26.30 0.99 10.91
N GLU A 113 25.35 0.07 10.69
CA GLU A 113 25.66 -1.36 10.64
C GLU A 113 26.36 -1.77 9.36
N ALA A 114 26.01 -1.20 8.21
CA ALA A 114 26.68 -1.43 6.93
C ALA A 114 28.15 -1.01 7.00
N ASN A 115 28.45 0.12 7.64
CA ASN A 115 29.83 0.56 7.86
C ASN A 115 30.64 -0.40 8.75
N LYS A 116 30.00 -1.17 9.64
CA LYS A 116 30.67 -2.11 10.54
C LYS A 116 30.74 -3.55 10.01
N LYS A 117 29.66 -4.02 9.37
CA LYS A 117 29.44 -5.43 8.98
C LYS A 117 29.43 -5.64 7.46
N GLY A 118 29.57 -4.58 6.67
CA GLY A 118 29.57 -4.63 5.21
C GLY A 118 28.20 -4.96 4.62
N LYS A 119 28.20 -5.49 3.38
CA LYS A 119 27.01 -5.73 2.55
C LYS A 119 25.88 -6.49 3.24
N VAL A 120 26.18 -7.41 4.15
CA VAL A 120 25.18 -8.25 4.83
C VAL A 120 24.20 -7.42 5.66
N ALA A 121 24.65 -6.29 6.23
CA ALA A 121 23.78 -5.42 7.01
C ALA A 121 22.78 -4.63 6.16
N LEU A 122 23.02 -4.47 4.84
CA LEU A 122 22.08 -3.79 3.94
C LEU A 122 20.76 -4.56 3.77
N ASN A 123 20.76 -5.87 4.02
CA ASN A 123 19.53 -6.68 4.05
C ASN A 123 18.53 -6.23 5.13
N LYS A 124 18.99 -5.46 6.13
CA LYS A 124 18.13 -4.80 7.11
C LYS A 124 17.26 -3.69 6.53
N ILE A 125 17.43 -3.34 5.25
CA ILE A 125 16.49 -2.45 4.57
C ILE A 125 15.05 -2.96 4.56
N SER A 126 14.88 -4.28 4.68
CA SER A 126 13.59 -4.92 4.93
C SER A 126 12.92 -4.45 6.24
N GLU A 127 13.66 -3.94 7.23
CA GLU A 127 13.10 -3.34 8.45
C GLU A 127 12.31 -2.05 8.17
N LEU A 128 12.45 -1.44 6.99
CA LEU A 128 11.55 -0.36 6.57
C LEU A 128 10.10 -0.87 6.43
N LEU A 129 9.86 -2.18 6.33
CA LEU A 129 8.52 -2.79 6.41
C LEU A 129 7.76 -2.40 7.68
N ASP A 130 8.45 -2.08 8.77
CA ASP A 130 7.84 -1.64 10.03
C ASP A 130 7.01 -0.35 9.87
N VAL A 131 7.29 0.47 8.83
CA VAL A 131 6.53 1.71 8.57
C VAL A 131 5.21 1.45 7.85
N LYS A 132 5.02 0.25 7.29
CA LYS A 132 3.83 -0.14 6.53
C LYS A 132 2.55 0.01 7.34
N GLY A 133 2.56 -0.43 8.60
CA GLY A 133 1.38 -0.32 9.48
C GLY A 133 0.91 1.12 9.62
N LYS A 134 1.85 2.04 9.90
CA LYS A 134 1.55 3.47 10.02
C LYS A 134 1.04 4.08 8.70
N LEU A 135 1.60 3.66 7.55
CA LEU A 135 1.09 4.07 6.24
C LEU A 135 -0.35 3.58 5.99
N MET A 136 -0.69 2.35 6.42
CA MET A 136 -2.06 1.84 6.35
C MET A 136 -3.03 2.64 7.24
N ASP A 137 -2.58 3.07 8.42
CA ASP A 137 -3.39 3.89 9.32
C ASP A 137 -3.71 5.25 8.66
N ILE A 138 -2.70 5.89 8.07
CA ILE A 138 -2.89 7.13 7.28
C ILE A 138 -3.85 6.88 6.11
N ARG A 139 -3.71 5.76 5.39
CA ARG A 139 -4.62 5.38 4.29
C ARG A 139 -6.08 5.31 4.76
N THR A 140 -6.31 4.71 5.93
CA THR A 140 -7.64 4.58 6.54
C THR A 140 -8.23 5.95 6.82
N HIS A 141 -7.46 6.85 7.43
CA HIS A 141 -7.90 8.23 7.68
C HIS A 141 -8.16 9.03 6.39
N VAL A 142 -7.40 8.80 5.32
CA VAL A 142 -7.67 9.40 4.01
C VAL A 142 -9.02 8.93 3.47
N LYS A 143 -9.30 7.62 3.51
CA LYS A 143 -10.58 7.05 3.05
C LYS A 143 -11.78 7.54 3.85
N GLU A 144 -11.64 7.63 5.17
CA GLU A 144 -12.67 8.22 6.03
C GLU A 144 -12.91 9.69 5.67
N SER A 145 -11.84 10.45 5.43
CA SER A 145 -11.93 11.85 5.01
C SER A 145 -12.61 12.01 3.65
N GLN A 146 -12.34 11.13 2.68
CA GLN A 146 -13.02 11.11 1.38
C GLN A 146 -14.53 10.88 1.54
N LYS A 147 -14.92 9.93 2.40
CA LYS A 147 -16.34 9.67 2.69
C LYS A 147 -17.04 10.88 3.29
N ASP A 148 -16.37 11.58 4.21
CA ASP A 148 -16.92 12.76 4.86
C ASP A 148 -17.02 13.96 3.92
N VAL A 149 -16.02 14.14 3.04
CA VAL A 149 -16.05 15.16 1.98
C VAL A 149 -17.18 14.86 1.00
N SER A 150 -17.30 13.62 0.52
CA SER A 150 -18.39 13.20 -0.37
C SER A 150 -19.77 13.42 0.26
N THR A 151 -19.92 13.07 1.55
CA THR A 151 -21.15 13.32 2.31
C THR A 151 -21.46 14.82 2.41
N THR A 152 -20.44 15.65 2.59
CA THR A 152 -20.59 17.11 2.67
C THR A 152 -21.00 17.69 1.32
N ILE A 153 -20.40 17.23 0.22
CA ILE A 153 -20.78 17.60 -1.15
C ILE A 153 -22.26 17.25 -1.40
N ALA A 154 -22.68 16.03 -1.04
CA ALA A 154 -24.07 15.60 -1.20
C ALA A 154 -25.06 16.47 -0.39
N LYS A 155 -24.68 16.86 0.84
CA LYS A 155 -25.47 17.78 1.67
C LYS A 155 -25.59 19.17 1.05
N ILE A 156 -24.50 19.72 0.50
CA ILE A 156 -24.50 21.01 -0.21
C ILE A 156 -25.40 20.94 -1.45
N ASP A 157 -25.33 19.84 -2.20
CA ASP A 157 -26.17 19.62 -3.39
C ASP A 157 -27.65 19.51 -3.04
N ALA A 158 -28.00 18.70 -2.04
CA ALA A 158 -29.38 18.56 -1.57
C ALA A 158 -29.95 19.90 -1.11
N PHE A 159 -29.17 20.67 -0.35
CA PHE A 159 -29.56 22.00 0.09
C PHE A 159 -29.75 22.98 -1.09
N GLY A 160 -28.84 22.98 -2.06
CA GLY A 160 -28.95 23.81 -3.27
C GLY A 160 -30.15 23.45 -4.14
N THR A 161 -30.54 22.17 -4.19
CA THR A 161 -31.77 21.73 -4.85
C THR A 161 -33.01 22.20 -4.09
N GLY A 162 -33.05 22.02 -2.77
CA GLY A 162 -34.18 22.46 -1.94
C GLY A 162 -34.45 23.96 -2.01
N ILE A 163 -33.41 24.81 -2.00
CA ILE A 163 -33.57 26.26 -2.20
C ILE A 163 -34.16 26.58 -3.58
N ARG A 164 -33.69 25.90 -4.63
CA ARG A 164 -34.19 26.13 -6.00
C ARG A 164 -35.66 25.76 -6.12
N GLU A 165 -36.05 24.61 -5.61
CA GLU A 165 -37.45 24.18 -5.59
C GLU A 165 -38.34 25.13 -4.78
N ALA A 166 -37.87 25.58 -3.62
CA ALA A 166 -38.59 26.56 -2.80
C ALA A 166 -38.79 27.89 -3.55
N ASN A 167 -37.73 28.41 -4.18
CA ASN A 167 -37.79 29.64 -4.97
C ASN A 167 -38.74 29.51 -6.18
N GLN A 168 -38.73 28.36 -6.85
CA GLN A 168 -39.64 28.07 -7.96
C GLN A 168 -41.11 28.05 -7.49
N LYS A 169 -41.39 27.42 -6.33
CA LYS A 169 -42.72 27.43 -5.72
C LYS A 169 -43.16 28.85 -5.37
N ILE A 170 -42.31 29.62 -4.69
CA ILE A 170 -42.57 31.02 -4.33
C ILE A 170 -42.85 31.86 -5.59
N ALA A 171 -42.03 31.72 -6.63
CA ALA A 171 -42.21 32.44 -7.90
C ALA A 171 -43.55 32.09 -8.58
N ASN A 172 -43.92 30.80 -8.58
CA ASN A 172 -45.21 30.38 -9.11
C ASN A 172 -46.38 30.89 -8.25
N THR A 173 -46.27 30.95 -6.92
CA THR A 173 -47.30 31.55 -6.06
C THR A 173 -47.52 33.03 -6.39
N PHE A 174 -46.45 33.80 -6.61
CA PHE A 174 -46.56 35.20 -7.05
C PHE A 174 -47.18 35.34 -8.45
N ARG A 175 -46.89 34.41 -9.36
CA ARG A 175 -47.54 34.37 -10.69
C ARG A 175 -49.03 34.13 -10.56
N THR A 176 -49.43 33.10 -9.82
CA THR A 176 -50.84 32.78 -9.58
C THR A 176 -51.57 33.94 -8.91
N PHE A 177 -50.93 34.63 -7.95
CA PHE A 177 -51.50 35.82 -7.32
C PHE A 177 -51.70 37.00 -8.30
N ALA A 178 -50.88 37.08 -9.34
CA ALA A 178 -51.00 38.08 -10.41
C ALA A 178 -51.81 37.56 -11.62
N ASP A 179 -52.65 36.54 -11.43
CA ASP A 179 -53.47 35.88 -12.46
C ASP A 179 -52.67 35.36 -13.67
N LYS A 180 -51.40 34.99 -13.46
CA LYS A 180 -50.52 34.38 -14.47
C LYS A 180 -50.46 32.87 -14.28
N GLU A 181 -50.28 32.16 -15.39
CA GLU A 181 -50.12 30.70 -15.40
C GLU A 181 -48.87 30.24 -14.65
N VAL A 182 -48.96 29.03 -14.08
CA VAL A 182 -47.88 28.32 -13.39
C VAL A 182 -46.87 27.85 -14.43
N VAL A 183 -45.59 28.13 -14.20
CA VAL A 183 -44.50 27.66 -15.07
C VAL A 183 -43.93 26.36 -14.52
N ASP A 184 -43.78 25.35 -15.40
CA ASP A 184 -42.99 24.17 -15.08
C ASP A 184 -41.49 24.46 -15.28
N TYR A 185 -40.73 24.29 -14.20
CA TYR A 185 -39.29 24.53 -14.18
C TYR A 185 -38.47 23.25 -14.37
N SER A 186 -39.11 22.11 -14.65
CA SER A 186 -38.47 20.80 -14.85
C SER A 186 -37.33 20.81 -15.89
N GLN A 187 -37.45 21.63 -16.94
CA GLN A 187 -36.44 21.79 -17.99
C GLN A 187 -35.59 23.07 -17.89
N SER A 188 -35.78 23.89 -16.85
CA SER A 188 -35.04 25.15 -16.73
C SER A 188 -33.58 24.92 -16.34
N GLU A 189 -32.66 25.67 -16.99
CA GLU A 189 -31.22 25.56 -16.76
C GLU A 189 -30.85 25.78 -15.29
N LYS A 190 -29.91 24.95 -14.80
CA LYS A 190 -29.26 25.07 -13.50
C LYS A 190 -28.45 26.37 -13.43
N LYS A 191 -29.09 27.52 -13.21
CA LYS A 191 -28.36 28.76 -12.90
C LYS A 191 -27.38 28.49 -11.77
N LEU A 192 -26.15 29.01 -11.93
CA LEU A 192 -25.08 28.88 -10.94
C LEU A 192 -25.56 29.40 -9.58
N SER A 193 -25.83 28.45 -8.68
CA SER A 193 -26.32 28.72 -7.34
C SER A 193 -25.19 29.25 -6.46
N LYS A 194 -25.49 30.10 -5.47
CA LYS A 194 -24.54 30.46 -4.40
C LYS A 194 -23.95 29.21 -3.71
N THR A 195 -24.68 28.09 -3.70
CA THR A 195 -24.21 26.79 -3.18
C THR A 195 -23.11 26.16 -4.03
N GLU A 196 -22.98 26.52 -5.31
CA GLU A 196 -21.94 26.01 -6.19
C GLU A 196 -20.55 26.57 -5.82
N LEU A 197 -20.51 27.83 -5.36
CA LEU A 197 -19.27 28.43 -4.83
C LEU A 197 -18.81 27.71 -3.57
N VAL A 198 -19.75 27.34 -2.71
CA VAL A 198 -19.46 26.55 -1.51
C VAL A 198 -19.01 25.13 -1.87
N LYS A 199 -19.55 24.53 -2.94
CA LYS A 199 -19.23 23.16 -3.38
C LYS A 199 -17.84 23.01 -3.99
N LYS A 200 -17.41 23.95 -4.84
CA LYS A 200 -16.15 23.85 -5.61
C LYS A 200 -14.91 23.51 -4.75
N PRO A 201 -14.67 24.17 -3.60
CA PRO A 201 -13.55 23.82 -2.74
C PRO A 201 -13.60 22.40 -2.17
N TRP A 202 -14.79 21.81 -1.98
CA TRP A 202 -14.92 20.43 -1.51
C TRP A 202 -14.56 19.43 -2.59
N ILE A 203 -14.91 19.71 -3.84
CA ILE A 203 -14.47 18.90 -4.99
C ILE A 203 -12.95 18.93 -5.12
N ALA A 204 -12.32 20.10 -4.94
CA ALA A 204 -10.87 20.22 -4.95
C ALA A 204 -10.23 19.35 -3.85
N LYS A 205 -10.78 19.40 -2.64
CA LYS A 205 -10.32 18.59 -1.50
C LYS A 205 -10.49 17.09 -1.75
N GLN A 206 -11.62 16.68 -2.32
CA GLN A 206 -11.85 15.29 -2.72
C GLN A 206 -10.73 14.78 -3.65
N LYS A 207 -10.37 15.55 -4.67
CA LYS A 207 -9.27 15.20 -5.60
C LYS A 207 -7.91 15.12 -4.90
N ILE A 208 -7.65 16.01 -3.94
CA ILE A 208 -6.42 15.96 -3.15
C ILE A 208 -6.36 14.65 -2.35
N LEU A 209 -7.45 14.24 -1.71
CA LEU A 209 -7.53 12.99 -0.94
C LEU A 209 -7.38 11.75 -1.83
N GLU A 210 -8.01 11.73 -3.01
CA GLU A 210 -7.83 10.65 -4.01
C GLU A 210 -6.36 10.56 -4.45
N ALA A 211 -5.73 11.71 -4.68
CA ALA A 211 -4.31 11.74 -5.02
C ALA A 211 -3.41 11.33 -3.85
N MET A 212 -3.80 11.56 -2.59
CA MET A 212 -3.09 11.08 -1.41
C MET A 212 -3.17 9.57 -1.31
N GLU A 213 -4.37 8.99 -1.45
CA GLU A 213 -4.59 7.54 -1.41
C GLU A 213 -3.67 6.82 -2.40
N LEU A 214 -3.62 7.28 -3.66
CA LEU A 214 -2.73 6.71 -4.68
C LEU A 214 -1.25 6.74 -4.29
N ARG A 215 -0.80 7.80 -3.61
CA ARG A 215 0.60 7.92 -3.15
C ARG A 215 0.88 7.05 -1.94
N ILE A 216 -0.08 6.89 -1.03
CA ILE A 216 0.05 6.00 0.12
C ILE A 216 0.11 4.55 -0.37
N ASP A 217 -0.75 4.17 -1.31
CA ASP A 217 -0.75 2.83 -1.91
C ASP A 217 0.59 2.55 -2.60
N ALA A 218 1.07 3.48 -3.42
CA ALA A 218 2.37 3.36 -4.04
C ALA A 218 3.52 3.29 -3.02
N ALA A 219 3.45 4.03 -1.91
CA ALA A 219 4.45 3.95 -0.84
C ALA A 219 4.44 2.59 -0.15
N ILE A 220 3.25 2.06 0.19
CA ILE A 220 3.08 0.73 0.77
C ILE A 220 3.68 -0.33 -0.16
N ASP A 221 3.42 -0.25 -1.46
CA ASP A 221 3.98 -1.17 -2.45
C ASP A 221 5.52 -1.14 -2.45
N LYS A 222 6.15 0.04 -2.36
CA LYS A 222 7.62 0.15 -2.30
C LYS A 222 8.18 -0.46 -1.02
N VAL A 223 7.51 -0.24 0.10
CA VAL A 223 7.90 -0.85 1.38
C VAL A 223 7.81 -2.38 1.33
N GLU A 224 6.76 -2.93 0.72
CA GLU A 224 6.64 -4.38 0.52
C GLU A 224 7.69 -4.95 -0.43
N ASN A 225 7.98 -4.25 -1.53
CA ASN A 225 8.99 -4.69 -2.50
C ASN A 225 10.39 -4.69 -1.88
N LEU A 226 10.74 -3.73 -1.01
CA LEU A 226 12.01 -3.75 -0.29
C LEU A 226 12.20 -5.02 0.55
N ALA A 227 11.14 -5.50 1.22
CA ALA A 227 11.21 -6.76 1.96
C ALA A 227 11.31 -7.97 1.02
N ARG A 228 10.53 -7.97 -0.07
CA ARG A 228 10.52 -9.05 -1.07
C ARG A 228 11.87 -9.21 -1.77
N ASP A 229 12.51 -8.12 -2.18
CA ASP A 229 13.78 -8.14 -2.90
C ASP A 229 14.90 -8.75 -2.04
N VAL A 230 14.94 -8.40 -0.75
CA VAL A 230 15.88 -8.99 0.21
C VAL A 230 15.65 -10.50 0.37
N ASP A 231 14.39 -10.94 0.43
CA ASP A 231 14.06 -12.37 0.54
C ASP A 231 14.41 -13.14 -0.74
N ILE A 232 14.19 -12.55 -1.91
CA ILE A 232 14.59 -13.12 -3.21
C ILE A 232 16.12 -13.27 -3.26
N ASP A 233 16.89 -12.23 -2.95
CA ASP A 233 18.36 -12.28 -2.92
C ASP A 233 18.86 -13.36 -1.94
N ARG A 234 18.21 -13.49 -0.77
CA ARG A 234 18.52 -14.55 0.19
C ARG A 234 18.24 -15.95 -0.36
N MET A 235 17.12 -16.14 -1.06
CA MET A 235 16.77 -17.43 -1.65
C MET A 235 17.70 -17.82 -2.80
N MET A 236 18.04 -16.86 -3.68
CA MET A 236 18.99 -17.08 -4.78
C MET A 236 20.35 -17.54 -4.24
N LYS A 237 20.90 -16.85 -3.23
CA LYS A 237 22.16 -17.26 -2.58
C LYS A 237 22.14 -18.67 -1.99
N LYS A 238 21.01 -19.07 -1.39
CA LYS A 238 20.85 -20.44 -0.86
C LYS A 238 20.81 -21.47 -1.99
N PHE A 239 20.13 -21.15 -3.10
CA PHE A 239 20.04 -22.02 -4.26
C PHE A 239 21.42 -22.21 -4.91
N ASP A 240 22.16 -21.12 -5.13
CA ASP A 240 23.53 -21.15 -5.67
C ASP A 240 24.44 -22.02 -4.79
N SER A 241 24.36 -21.83 -3.46
CA SER A 241 25.13 -22.64 -2.51
C SER A 241 24.78 -24.13 -2.54
N MET A 242 23.51 -24.49 -2.82
CA MET A 242 23.07 -25.89 -2.94
C MET A 242 23.54 -26.50 -4.27
N MET A 243 23.47 -25.75 -5.36
CA MET A 243 23.97 -26.18 -6.67
C MET A 243 25.48 -26.38 -6.65
N GLU A 244 26.26 -25.46 -6.06
CA GLU A 244 27.71 -25.63 -5.91
C GLU A 244 28.08 -26.87 -5.10
N LYS A 245 27.36 -27.15 -4.00
CA LYS A 245 27.57 -28.38 -3.20
C LYS A 245 27.25 -29.64 -4.00
N SER A 246 26.14 -29.66 -4.74
CA SER A 246 25.80 -30.80 -5.60
C SER A 246 26.84 -31.04 -6.70
N HIS A 247 27.44 -29.99 -7.26
CA HIS A 247 28.49 -30.11 -8.27
C HIS A 247 29.81 -30.63 -7.66
N ASN A 248 30.14 -30.25 -6.43
CA ASN A 248 31.32 -30.79 -5.72
C ASN A 248 31.13 -32.24 -5.25
N GLU A 249 29.90 -32.66 -4.90
CA GLU A 249 29.59 -34.03 -4.51
C GLU A 249 29.38 -34.98 -5.72
N GLN A 250 28.92 -34.47 -6.88
CA GLN A 250 28.81 -35.26 -8.12
C GLN A 250 30.15 -35.55 -8.83
N VAL A 251 31.28 -35.01 -8.34
CA VAL A 251 32.63 -35.46 -8.72
C VAL A 251 33.06 -36.68 -7.87
N GLY A 252 32.09 -37.44 -7.34
CA GLY A 252 32.31 -38.82 -6.93
C GLY A 252 32.34 -39.71 -8.18
N ALA A 253 33.54 -40.11 -8.59
CA ALA A 253 33.87 -41.05 -9.65
C ALA A 253 32.67 -41.81 -10.25
N MET A 254 32.27 -41.45 -11.48
CA MET A 254 31.72 -42.45 -12.39
C MET A 254 32.83 -43.47 -12.62
N VAL A 255 32.85 -44.52 -11.80
CA VAL A 255 33.71 -45.68 -12.00
C VAL A 255 33.29 -46.28 -13.34
N ALA A 256 34.10 -46.04 -14.38
CA ALA A 256 34.06 -46.87 -15.55
C ALA A 256 34.35 -48.30 -15.07
N GLU A 257 33.39 -49.20 -15.26
CA GLU A 257 33.56 -50.62 -14.96
C GLU A 257 34.92 -51.07 -15.51
N THR A 258 35.79 -51.51 -14.61
CA THR A 258 37.12 -51.96 -14.97
C THR A 258 36.96 -53.39 -15.46
N GLU A 259 36.78 -53.51 -16.78
CA GLU A 259 36.61 -54.71 -17.61
C GLU A 259 35.17 -54.99 -18.10
N TYR A 260 35.02 -54.83 -19.42
CA TYR A 260 33.90 -55.35 -20.20
C TYR A 260 33.91 -56.89 -20.15
N GLN A 261 33.06 -57.49 -19.32
CA GLN A 261 32.68 -58.90 -19.48
C GLN A 261 31.28 -58.97 -20.09
N TYR A 262 31.22 -58.84 -21.41
CA TYR A 262 30.03 -59.25 -22.18
C TYR A 262 30.38 -60.45 -23.05
N GLY A 263 29.85 -61.60 -22.68
CA GLY A 263 30.05 -62.88 -23.34
C GLY A 263 29.13 -63.94 -22.71
N ALA A 264 28.85 -65.01 -23.45
CA ALA A 264 27.93 -66.09 -23.04
C ALA A 264 28.27 -66.67 -21.65
N ASP A 265 29.54 -66.62 -21.25
CA ASP A 265 30.07 -67.17 -20.01
C ASP A 265 29.52 -66.46 -18.75
N ALA A 266 29.23 -65.16 -18.83
CA ALA A 266 28.63 -64.41 -17.71
C ALA A 266 27.16 -64.80 -17.47
N PHE A 267 26.47 -65.23 -18.54
CA PHE A 267 25.08 -65.69 -18.46
C PHE A 267 24.99 -67.13 -17.92
N GLU A 268 25.93 -68.01 -18.30
CA GLU A 268 26.01 -69.38 -17.76
C GLU A 268 26.36 -69.41 -16.26
N ALA A 269 27.23 -68.52 -15.78
CA ALA A 269 27.56 -68.42 -14.36
C ALA A 269 26.36 -68.01 -13.48
N CYS A 270 25.52 -67.08 -13.96
CA CYS A 270 24.27 -66.71 -13.29
C CYS A 270 23.25 -67.87 -13.30
N ALA A 271 23.14 -68.59 -14.42
CA ALA A 271 22.23 -69.74 -14.52
C ALA A 271 22.64 -70.89 -13.58
N GLN A 272 23.95 -71.18 -13.47
CA GLN A 272 24.45 -72.19 -12.53
C GLN A 272 24.24 -71.78 -11.06
N GLY A 273 24.34 -70.49 -10.74
CA GLY A 273 24.05 -69.95 -9.40
C GLY A 273 22.57 -70.06 -9.00
N MET A 274 21.64 -69.98 -9.95
CA MET A 274 20.20 -70.18 -9.70
C MET A 274 19.82 -71.64 -9.47
N ILE A 275 20.48 -72.60 -10.13
CA ILE A 275 20.17 -74.03 -9.98
C ILE A 275 20.59 -74.56 -8.59
N VAL A 276 21.61 -73.95 -7.96
CA VAL A 276 22.08 -74.37 -6.63
C VAL A 276 21.13 -73.91 -5.51
N SER A 277 20.41 -72.79 -5.67
CA SER A 277 19.52 -72.27 -4.63
C SER A 277 18.13 -72.93 -4.60
N GLU A 278 17.71 -73.60 -5.68
CA GLU A 278 16.40 -74.28 -5.76
C GLU A 278 16.38 -75.68 -5.11
N THR A 279 17.49 -76.17 -4.56
CA THR A 279 17.54 -77.49 -3.88
C THR A 279 17.38 -77.44 -2.36
N ASN A 280 17.28 -76.25 -1.73
CA ASN A 280 17.24 -76.10 -0.28
C ASN A 280 16.06 -75.25 0.24
N THR A 281 14.84 -75.55 -0.16
CA THR A 281 13.63 -74.99 0.46
C THR A 281 12.73 -76.11 0.97
N GLU A 282 12.99 -76.54 2.20
CA GLU A 282 12.01 -77.27 3.03
C GLU A 282 10.80 -76.37 3.30
N ILE A 283 9.62 -76.96 3.13
CA ILE A 283 8.30 -76.34 3.19
C ILE A 283 7.82 -76.35 4.65
N GLU A 284 7.59 -75.17 5.26
CA GLU A 284 6.69 -75.04 6.41
C GLU A 284 5.51 -74.14 6.06
N ASN A 285 4.33 -74.78 5.98
CA ASN A 285 3.02 -74.17 5.80
C ASN A 285 2.57 -73.46 7.08
N TYR A 286 2.06 -72.23 6.96
CA TYR A 286 1.14 -71.67 7.95
C TYR A 286 -0.11 -71.10 7.26
N GLU A 287 -1.25 -71.68 7.63
CA GLU A 287 -2.60 -71.36 7.18
C GLU A 287 -3.04 -69.96 7.64
N LEU A 288 -3.61 -69.18 6.71
CA LEU A 288 -4.31 -67.92 6.99
C LEU A 288 -5.81 -68.18 7.16
N LYS A 289 -6.31 -68.16 8.41
CA LYS A 289 -7.75 -68.03 8.69
C LYS A 289 -8.20 -66.59 8.46
N LYS A 290 -9.15 -66.42 7.54
CA LYS A 290 -9.93 -65.19 7.34
C LYS A 290 -11.20 -65.18 8.19
N GLU A 291 -11.77 -63.98 8.26
CA GLU A 291 -13.11 -63.57 8.72
C GLU A 291 -13.22 -63.25 10.22
N GLY A 292 -13.84 -62.15 10.66
CA GLY A 292 -14.61 -61.14 9.97
C GLY A 292 -15.55 -60.44 10.97
N LYS A 293 -15.76 -59.13 10.75
CA LYS A 293 -16.95 -58.32 11.12
C LYS A 293 -17.40 -58.19 12.59
N SER A 294 -17.40 -56.91 13.01
CA SER A 294 -18.58 -56.14 13.47
C SER A 294 -19.20 -56.50 14.83
N ARG A 295 -18.99 -55.63 15.81
CA ARG A 295 -19.97 -54.59 16.24
C ARG A 295 -19.30 -53.62 17.20
#